data_AF-A0A2V8V7C6-F1
#
_entry.id   AF-A0A2V8V7C6-F1
#
_cell.length_a   1.000
_cell.length_b   1.000
_cell.length_c   1.000
_cell.angle_alpha   90.00
_cell.angle_beta   90.00
_cell.angle_gamma   90.00
#
_symmetry.space_group_name_H-M   'P 1'
#
loop_
_entity.id
_entity.type
_entity.pdbx_description
1 polymer ?
#
loop_
_entity_poly.entity_id
_entity_poly.type
_entity_poly.pdbx_seq_one_letter_code
_entity_poly.pdbx_strand_id
1 'polypeptide(L)'
;MALGCTLFLLTNWVSTEYIAMRFEYQPALGDPLFQVGHTPVYPPFAWFLWGLHNITSHDPAVRRPLGEGIVILFFGCAVSIFLYFGANSLRSRRLSANAEHLHGSARWATVEDIRETGLLDARQGVYVGGWKPGRRSRLHYLRHDGPEHVLVFAPTRSGKGVSLVIPTLLAWNESAVIYDIKGENWAKTAGFRSQQGHICFRFCPVEQSYGSRFNPLAEVRLFTDRDV
;
A
#
# COMPACT_ATOMS: atom_id res chain seq x y z
N MET A 1 8.03 1.01 22.99
CA MET A 1 8.32 0.65 24.40
C MET A 1 9.72 0.09 24.60
N ALA A 2 10.13 -1.01 23.93
CA ALA A 2 11.44 -1.64 24.15
C ALA A 2 12.64 -0.67 24.14
N LEU A 3 12.74 0.21 23.12
CA LEU A 3 13.81 1.21 23.01
C LEU A 3 13.91 2.14 24.24
N GLY A 4 12.78 2.60 24.77
CA GLY A 4 12.76 3.50 25.93
C GLY A 4 13.23 2.79 27.20
N CYS A 5 12.80 1.54 27.41
CA CYS A 5 13.25 0.72 28.53
C CYS A 5 14.76 0.44 28.47
N THR A 6 15.30 0.16 27.28
CA THR A 6 16.74 -0.05 27.09
C THR A 6 17.55 1.21 27.40
N LEU A 7 17.14 2.37 26.90
CA LEU A 7 17.84 3.65 27.17
C LEU A 7 17.82 4.04 28.65
N PHE A 8 16.70 3.79 29.34
CA PHE A 8 16.58 4.02 30.78
C PHE A 8 17.51 3.10 31.59
N LEU A 9 17.57 1.81 31.25
CA LEU A 9 18.47 0.86 31.88
C LEU A 9 19.94 1.25 31.68
N LEU A 10 20.32 1.63 30.45
CA LEU A 10 21.68 2.08 30.12
C LEU A 10 22.06 3.34 30.90
N THR A 11 21.15 4.31 31.01
CA THR A 11 21.40 5.54 31.79
C THR A 11 21.68 5.23 33.26
N ASN A 12 20.89 4.33 33.86
CA ASN A 12 21.09 3.90 35.25
C ASN A 12 22.39 3.11 35.43
N TRP A 13 22.77 2.32 34.43
CA TRP A 13 24.01 1.57 34.47
C TRP A 13 25.23 2.50 34.37
N VAL A 14 25.22 3.47 33.46
CA VAL A 14 26.27 4.48 33.31
C VAL A 14 26.43 5.30 34.59
N SER A 15 25.33 5.71 35.24
CA SER A 15 25.39 6.43 36.52
C SER A 15 26.05 5.56 37.62
N THR A 16 25.73 4.26 37.64
CA THR A 16 26.33 3.31 38.59
C THR A 16 27.83 3.15 38.37
N GLU A 17 28.25 2.87 37.14
CA GLU A 17 29.67 2.68 36.81
C GLU A 17 30.48 3.96 37.01
N TYR A 18 29.89 5.12 36.73
CA TYR A 18 30.52 6.41 36.99
C TYR A 18 30.82 6.59 38.49
N ILE A 19 29.84 6.32 39.36
CA ILE A 19 30.05 6.42 40.81
C ILE A 19 31.09 5.40 41.28
N ALA A 20 31.03 4.16 40.80
CA ALA A 20 32.00 3.12 41.16
C ALA A 20 33.43 3.51 40.79
N MET A 21 33.62 4.08 39.59
CA MET A 21 34.91 4.59 39.12
C MET A 21 35.43 5.74 39.98
N ARG A 22 34.55 6.65 40.42
CA ARG A 22 34.93 7.79 41.28
C ARG A 22 35.32 7.37 42.70
N PHE A 23 34.85 6.20 43.14
CA PHE A 23 35.24 5.55 44.39
C PHE A 23 36.33 4.48 44.20
N GLU A 24 37.00 4.47 43.04
CA GLU A 24 38.10 3.55 42.71
C GLU A 24 37.75 2.07 42.92
N TYR A 25 36.47 1.71 42.72
CA TYR A 25 35.97 0.35 42.85
C TYR A 25 36.26 -0.29 44.23
N GLN A 26 36.23 0.52 45.29
CA GLN A 26 36.51 0.05 46.65
C GLN A 26 35.61 -1.11 47.08
N PRO A 27 36.10 -2.06 47.90
CA PRO A 27 35.31 -3.21 48.37
C PRO A 27 34.02 -2.84 49.10
N ALA A 28 33.93 -1.64 49.67
CA ALA A 28 32.75 -1.14 50.39
C ALA A 28 31.53 -0.91 49.47
N LEU A 29 31.70 -0.90 48.14
CA LEU A 29 30.58 -0.80 47.17
C LEU A 29 29.79 -2.11 47.04
N GLY A 30 30.28 -3.20 47.63
CA GLY A 30 29.67 -4.53 47.57
C GLY A 30 30.16 -5.36 46.38
N ASP A 31 29.49 -6.50 46.17
CA ASP A 31 29.88 -7.46 45.15
C ASP A 31 29.50 -7.00 43.72
N PRO A 32 30.42 -7.06 42.76
CA PRO A 32 30.12 -6.76 41.36
C PRO A 32 29.30 -7.88 40.70
N LEU A 33 28.58 -7.53 39.64
CA LEU A 33 27.82 -8.48 38.83
C LEU A 33 28.74 -9.42 38.04
N PHE A 34 29.86 -8.89 37.51
CA PHE A 34 30.94 -9.64 36.88
C PHE A 34 32.21 -8.77 36.79
N GLN A 35 33.33 -9.36 36.39
CA GLN A 35 34.60 -8.65 36.20
C GLN A 35 35.01 -8.68 34.72
N VAL A 36 35.45 -7.54 34.20
CA VAL A 36 36.03 -7.41 32.85
C VAL A 36 37.51 -7.04 33.02
N GLY A 37 38.39 -8.03 32.87
CA GLY A 37 39.81 -7.86 33.19
C GLY A 37 40.00 -7.57 34.69
N HIS A 38 40.56 -6.41 35.02
CA HIS A 38 40.74 -5.97 36.41
C HIS A 38 39.64 -5.02 36.90
N THR A 39 38.65 -4.70 36.06
CA THR A 39 37.60 -3.74 36.41
C THR A 39 36.32 -4.47 36.81
N PRO A 40 35.83 -4.30 38.05
CA PRO A 40 34.54 -4.83 38.47
C PRO A 40 33.39 -4.03 37.85
N VAL A 41 32.35 -4.73 37.39
CA VAL A 41 31.14 -4.14 36.79
C VAL A 41 29.96 -4.38 37.72
N TYR A 42 29.27 -3.31 38.09
CA TYR A 42 28.17 -3.31 39.05
C TYR A 42 26.81 -3.41 38.35
N PRO A 43 25.78 -3.93 39.03
CA PRO A 43 24.44 -4.00 38.45
C PRO A 43 23.85 -2.58 38.28
N PRO A 44 22.99 -2.35 37.27
CA PRO A 44 22.27 -1.09 37.17
C PRO A 44 21.50 -0.84 38.47
N PHE A 45 21.37 0.44 38.85
CA PHE A 45 20.71 0.92 40.08
C PHE A 45 21.50 0.75 41.39
N ALA A 46 22.71 0.18 41.41
CA ALA A 46 23.49 0.09 42.66
C ALA A 46 23.80 1.48 43.26
N TRP A 47 23.93 2.51 42.41
CA TRP A 47 24.07 3.90 42.83
C TRP A 47 22.98 4.37 43.81
N PHE A 48 21.76 3.86 43.66
CA PHE A 48 20.62 4.24 44.49
C PHE A 48 20.79 3.69 45.91
N LEU A 49 21.26 2.44 46.04
CA LEU A 49 21.54 1.82 47.33
C LEU A 49 22.70 2.51 48.03
N TRP A 50 23.76 2.84 47.30
CA TRP A 50 24.90 3.60 47.84
C TRP A 50 24.48 5.00 48.31
N GLY A 51 23.62 5.67 47.53
CA GLY A 51 23.06 6.98 47.86
C GLY A 51 22.17 6.93 49.11
N LEU A 52 21.29 5.93 49.23
CA LEU A 52 20.45 5.75 50.41
C LEU A 52 21.29 5.46 51.67
N HIS A 53 22.27 4.58 51.56
CA HIS A 53 23.14 4.21 52.69
C HIS A 53 23.95 5.41 53.21
N ASN A 54 24.35 6.32 52.32
CA ASN A 54 25.20 7.48 52.63
C ASN A 54 24.46 8.82 52.66
N ILE A 55 23.13 8.80 52.76
CA ILE A 55 22.31 10.03 52.69
C ILE A 55 22.60 11.01 53.85
N THR A 56 22.98 10.48 55.01
CA THR A 56 23.33 11.22 56.23
C THR A 56 24.81 11.61 56.29
N SER A 57 25.63 11.13 55.35
CA SER A 57 27.07 11.42 55.31
C SER A 57 27.29 12.88 54.91
N HIS A 58 28.04 13.64 55.73
CA HIS A 58 28.40 15.03 55.46
C HIS A 58 29.75 15.19 54.73
N ASP A 59 30.48 14.09 54.52
CA ASP A 59 31.78 14.08 53.87
C ASP A 59 31.67 14.49 52.38
N PRO A 60 32.34 15.59 51.96
CA PRO A 60 32.38 16.00 50.57
C PRO A 60 32.94 14.94 49.61
N ALA A 61 33.85 14.07 50.07
CA ALA A 61 34.44 13.01 49.27
C ALA A 61 33.41 11.94 48.87
N VAL A 62 32.37 11.75 49.69
CA VAL A 62 31.28 10.81 49.42
C VAL A 62 30.13 11.49 48.67
N ARG A 63 29.78 12.74 49.06
CA ARG A 63 28.63 13.46 48.49
C ARG A 63 28.85 13.89 47.03
N ARG A 64 30.06 14.28 46.66
CA ARG A 64 30.33 14.81 45.32
C ARG A 64 30.18 13.75 44.21
N PRO A 65 30.79 12.55 44.29
CA PRO A 65 30.56 11.48 43.32
C PRO A 65 29.09 11.07 43.19
N LEU A 66 28.39 10.92 44.33
CA LEU A 66 26.96 10.57 44.35
C LEU A 66 26.10 11.66 43.70
N GLY A 67 26.39 12.94 43.97
CA GLY A 67 25.71 14.08 43.36
C GLY A 67 25.94 14.17 41.84
N GLU A 68 27.19 14.01 41.40
CA GLU A 68 27.55 13.96 39.96
C GLU A 68 26.82 12.81 39.25
N GLY A 69 26.74 11.63 39.88
CA GLY A 69 25.99 10.48 39.36
C GLY A 69 24.47 10.73 39.24
N ILE A 70 23.87 11.46 40.18
CA ILE A 70 22.46 11.88 40.11
C ILE A 70 22.25 12.84 38.92
N VAL A 71 23.16 13.79 38.68
CA VAL A 71 23.08 14.69 37.52
C VAL A 71 23.17 13.91 36.20
N ILE A 72 24.08 12.94 36.11
CA ILE A 72 24.21 12.04 34.95
C ILE A 72 22.90 11.28 34.70
N LEU A 73 22.25 10.80 35.76
CA LEU A 73 20.95 10.13 35.66
C LEU A 73 19.88 11.07 35.08
N PHE A 74 19.68 12.25 35.68
CA PHE A 74 18.63 13.18 35.22
C PHE A 74 18.87 13.62 33.78
N PHE A 75 20.11 13.93 33.42
CA PHE A 75 20.46 14.30 32.06
C PHE A 75 20.25 13.13 31.08
N GLY A 76 20.72 11.92 31.41
CA GLY A 76 20.53 10.74 30.56
C GLY A 76 19.06 10.35 30.41
N CYS A 77 18.25 10.48 31.46
CA CYS A 77 16.80 10.27 31.41
C CYS A 77 16.13 11.29 30.48
N ALA A 78 16.50 12.57 30.57
CA ALA A 78 15.98 13.61 29.69
C ALA A 78 16.34 13.34 28.21
N VAL A 79 17.59 12.97 27.93
CA VAL A 79 18.05 12.58 26.58
C VAL A 79 17.29 11.35 26.08
N SER A 80 17.12 10.33 26.93
CA SER A 80 16.41 9.10 26.59
C SER A 80 14.94 9.36 26.22
N ILE A 81 14.27 10.21 26.99
CA ILE A 81 12.89 10.67 26.71
C ILE A 81 12.86 11.42 25.38
N PHE A 82 13.76 12.37 25.16
CA PHE A 82 13.83 13.14 23.92
C PHE A 82 14.03 12.26 22.69
N LEU A 83 14.99 11.33 22.74
CA LEU A 83 15.25 10.37 21.66
C LEU A 83 14.06 9.44 21.42
N TYR A 84 13.42 8.95 22.48
CA TYR A 84 12.24 8.09 22.35
C TYR A 84 11.07 8.82 21.68
N PHE A 85 10.71 10.02 22.15
CA PHE A 85 9.63 10.80 21.56
C PHE A 85 9.96 11.26 20.14
N GLY A 86 11.22 11.63 19.87
CA GLY A 86 11.68 11.97 18.52
C GLY A 86 11.53 10.79 17.54
N ALA A 87 12.06 9.61 17.89
CA ALA A 87 11.94 8.40 17.09
C ALA A 87 10.47 7.97 16.91
N ASN A 88 9.67 8.08 17.97
CA ASN A 88 8.25 7.73 17.91
C ASN A 88 7.44 8.71 17.05
N SER A 89 7.75 10.00 17.08
CA SER A 89 7.11 11.03 16.24
C SER A 89 7.41 10.79 14.76
N LEU A 90 8.67 10.49 14.41
CA LEU A 90 9.05 10.13 13.05
C LEU A 90 8.36 8.85 12.56
N ARG A 91 8.29 7.83 13.42
CA ARG A 91 7.58 6.57 13.11
C ARG A 91 6.07 6.81 12.95
N SER A 92 5.47 7.59 13.83
CA SER A 92 4.04 7.93 13.79
C SER A 92 3.70 8.67 12.50
N ARG A 93 4.48 9.69 12.12
CA ARG A 93 4.30 10.40 10.84
C ARG A 93 4.35 9.48 9.62
N ARG A 94 5.26 8.50 9.61
CA ARG A 94 5.34 7.50 8.51
C ARG A 94 4.13 6.57 8.46
N LEU A 95 3.61 6.16 9.62
CA LEU A 95 2.43 5.30 9.70
C LEU A 95 1.14 6.07 9.34
N SER A 96 1.06 7.33 9.75
CA SER A 96 -0.09 8.20 9.47
C SER A 96 -0.17 8.69 8.02
N ALA A 97 0.96 8.70 7.29
CA ALA A 97 0.99 9.12 5.88
C ALA A 97 0.02 8.30 4.98
N ASN A 98 -0.25 7.05 5.34
CA ASN A 98 -1.22 6.20 4.62
C ASN A 98 -2.62 6.19 5.27
N ALA A 99 -2.76 6.80 6.45
CA ALA A 99 -3.98 6.82 7.25
C ALA A 99 -4.83 8.08 7.04
N GLU A 100 -4.37 9.05 6.23
CA GLU A 100 -5.15 10.25 5.90
C GLU A 100 -6.43 9.91 5.10
N HIS A 101 -6.52 8.72 4.52
CA HIS A 101 -7.63 8.28 3.68
C HIS A 101 -8.67 7.44 4.45
N LEU A 102 -9.26 8.02 5.50
CA LEU A 102 -10.28 7.35 6.33
C LEU A 102 -11.48 6.80 5.51
N HIS A 103 -11.75 7.40 4.36
CA HIS A 103 -12.85 7.04 3.44
C HIS A 103 -12.37 6.52 2.08
N GLY A 104 -11.10 6.12 1.97
CA GLY A 104 -10.47 5.68 0.73
C GLY A 104 -9.68 6.78 0.02
N SER A 105 -8.73 6.36 -0.81
CA SER A 105 -7.81 7.23 -1.55
C SER A 105 -8.32 7.58 -2.95
N ALA A 106 -9.58 7.22 -3.27
CA ALA A 106 -10.17 7.48 -4.57
C ALA A 106 -10.24 8.99 -4.83
N ARG A 107 -9.66 9.40 -5.95
CA ARG A 107 -9.65 10.79 -6.43
C ARG A 107 -9.86 10.82 -7.93
N TRP A 108 -10.24 11.97 -8.46
CA TRP A 108 -10.23 12.17 -9.90
C TRP A 108 -8.80 11.99 -10.44
N ALA A 109 -8.72 11.32 -11.59
CA ALA A 109 -7.44 11.06 -12.25
C ALA A 109 -6.83 12.37 -12.77
N THR A 110 -5.53 12.51 -12.56
CA THR A 110 -4.66 13.50 -13.20
C THR A 110 -4.26 13.03 -14.60
N VAL A 111 -3.57 13.90 -15.35
CA VAL A 111 -3.10 13.55 -16.70
C VAL A 111 -2.07 12.41 -16.64
N GLU A 112 -1.23 12.45 -15.62
CA GLU A 112 -0.20 11.46 -15.33
C GLU A 112 -0.84 10.10 -15.05
N ASP A 113 -1.85 10.04 -14.18
CA ASP A 113 -2.56 8.78 -13.89
C ASP A 113 -3.16 8.16 -15.17
N ILE A 114 -3.76 8.98 -16.05
CA ILE A 114 -4.36 8.49 -17.30
C ILE A 114 -3.28 7.94 -18.23
N ARG A 115 -2.11 8.57 -18.30
CA ARG A 115 -0.97 8.04 -19.08
C ARG A 115 -0.46 6.73 -18.51
N GLU A 116 -0.34 6.64 -17.19
CA GLU A 116 0.09 5.41 -16.50
C GLU A 116 -0.87 4.24 -16.74
N THR A 117 -2.16 4.49 -16.93
CA THR A 117 -3.12 3.42 -17.28
C THR A 117 -2.88 2.79 -18.66
N GLY A 118 -2.11 3.44 -19.55
CA GLY A 118 -1.90 3.00 -20.93
C GLY A 118 -3.13 3.13 -21.84
N LEU A 119 -4.28 3.59 -21.32
CA LEU A 119 -5.54 3.65 -22.08
C LEU A 119 -5.52 4.65 -23.24
N LEU A 120 -4.62 5.64 -23.21
CA LEU A 120 -4.43 6.62 -24.28
C LEU A 120 -3.61 6.08 -25.46
N ASP A 121 -2.73 5.13 -25.19
CA ASP A 121 -1.78 4.60 -26.18
C ASP A 121 -2.28 3.31 -26.84
N ALA A 122 -3.30 2.68 -26.26
CA ALA A 122 -3.94 1.48 -26.77
C ALA A 122 -4.49 1.69 -28.19
N ARG A 123 -3.89 0.98 -29.15
CA ARG A 123 -4.32 0.97 -30.57
C ARG A 123 -5.38 -0.07 -30.89
N GLN A 124 -5.51 -1.06 -30.01
CA GLN A 124 -6.56 -2.08 -30.03
C GLN A 124 -7.36 -1.97 -28.72
N GLY A 125 -8.25 -2.91 -28.42
CA GLY A 125 -9.07 -2.81 -27.22
C GLY A 125 -10.50 -2.32 -27.45
N VAL A 126 -11.33 -2.51 -26.43
CA VAL A 126 -12.68 -1.96 -26.35
C VAL A 126 -12.63 -0.49 -25.90
N TYR A 127 -13.55 0.33 -26.37
CA TYR A 127 -13.65 1.71 -25.87
C TYR A 127 -14.18 1.70 -24.43
N VAL A 128 -13.50 2.41 -23.53
CA VAL A 128 -13.91 2.53 -22.12
C VAL A 128 -14.27 3.96 -21.73
N GLY A 129 -13.95 4.93 -22.59
CA GLY A 129 -14.32 6.32 -22.37
C GLY A 129 -13.64 7.28 -23.32
N GLY A 130 -13.68 8.57 -22.96
CA GLY A 130 -12.97 9.61 -23.66
C GLY A 130 -12.52 10.68 -22.68
N TRP A 131 -11.28 11.13 -22.84
CA TRP A 131 -10.67 12.17 -22.03
C TRP A 131 -10.41 13.42 -22.86
N LYS A 132 -10.73 14.59 -22.30
CA LYS A 132 -10.54 15.88 -22.94
C LYS A 132 -9.90 16.84 -21.94
N PRO A 133 -8.58 17.14 -22.06
CA PRO A 133 -7.85 17.93 -21.06
C PRO A 133 -8.34 19.37 -20.90
N GLY A 134 -9.03 19.93 -21.89
CA GLY A 134 -9.54 21.29 -21.83
C GLY A 134 -10.63 21.55 -22.88
N ARG A 135 -11.39 22.64 -22.72
CA ARG A 135 -12.58 22.93 -23.55
C ARG A 135 -12.27 23.02 -25.05
N ARG A 136 -11.08 23.50 -25.42
CA ARG A 136 -10.59 23.60 -26.80
C ARG A 136 -9.76 22.40 -27.27
N SER A 137 -9.45 21.45 -26.39
CA SER A 137 -8.65 20.28 -26.73
C SER A 137 -9.47 19.26 -27.53
N ARG A 138 -8.78 18.42 -28.30
CA ARG A 138 -9.40 17.28 -28.97
C ARG A 138 -9.82 16.24 -27.93
N LEU A 139 -10.86 15.47 -28.26
CA LEU A 139 -11.23 14.29 -27.46
C LEU A 139 -10.22 13.19 -27.75
N HIS A 140 -9.63 12.62 -26.71
CA HIS A 140 -8.81 11.43 -26.77
C HIS A 140 -9.67 10.24 -26.33
N TYR A 141 -9.77 9.22 -27.18
CA TYR A 141 -10.48 8.00 -26.81
C TYR A 141 -9.61 7.14 -25.90
N LEU A 142 -10.24 6.54 -24.90
CA LEU A 142 -9.61 5.61 -23.98
C LEU A 142 -10.02 4.20 -24.39
N ARG A 143 -9.04 3.32 -24.61
CA ARG A 143 -9.27 1.93 -24.99
C ARG A 143 -8.57 0.98 -24.05
N HIS A 144 -9.25 -0.12 -23.73
CA HIS A 144 -8.73 -1.17 -22.87
C HIS A 144 -8.54 -2.45 -23.70
N ASP A 145 -7.29 -2.92 -23.75
CA ASP A 145 -6.85 -4.09 -24.51
C ASP A 145 -6.19 -5.14 -23.59
N GLY A 146 -6.57 -5.11 -22.31
CA GLY A 146 -6.10 -6.06 -21.31
C GLY A 146 -6.98 -7.31 -21.21
N PRO A 147 -6.52 -8.34 -20.47
CA PRO A 147 -7.31 -9.54 -20.21
C PRO A 147 -8.50 -9.30 -19.25
N GLU A 148 -8.58 -8.12 -18.63
CA GLU A 148 -9.60 -7.79 -17.65
C GLU A 148 -10.99 -7.59 -18.28
N HIS A 149 -12.04 -7.85 -17.48
CA HIS A 149 -13.41 -7.60 -17.90
C HIS A 149 -13.82 -6.15 -17.67
N VAL A 150 -14.58 -5.59 -18.62
CA VAL A 150 -15.12 -4.23 -18.53
C VAL A 150 -16.61 -4.25 -18.19
N LEU A 151 -16.98 -3.60 -17.09
CA LEU A 151 -18.37 -3.39 -16.68
C LEU A 151 -18.81 -1.96 -16.99
N VAL A 152 -19.94 -1.81 -17.69
CA VAL A 152 -20.54 -0.51 -17.99
C VAL A 152 -21.85 -0.37 -17.24
N PHE A 153 -21.87 0.54 -16.26
CA PHE A 153 -23.10 0.92 -15.58
C PHE A 153 -23.66 2.22 -16.18
N ALA A 154 -24.74 2.11 -16.96
CA ALA A 154 -25.30 3.25 -17.69
C ALA A 154 -26.84 3.17 -17.81
N PRO A 155 -27.60 4.19 -17.34
CA PRO A 155 -29.06 4.25 -17.45
C PRO A 155 -29.58 4.18 -18.90
N THR A 156 -30.89 4.03 -19.07
CA THR A 156 -31.50 4.15 -20.40
C THR A 156 -31.29 5.55 -20.97
N ARG A 157 -31.13 5.67 -22.29
CA ARG A 157 -30.87 6.94 -23.01
C ARG A 157 -29.58 7.69 -22.60
N SER A 158 -28.67 7.05 -21.86
CA SER A 158 -27.33 7.57 -21.53
C SER A 158 -26.32 7.56 -22.69
N GLY A 159 -26.68 6.93 -23.81
CA GLY A 159 -25.81 6.83 -24.99
C GLY A 159 -24.84 5.64 -25.00
N LYS A 160 -24.92 4.68 -24.07
CA LYS A 160 -23.99 3.51 -24.03
C LYS A 160 -23.81 2.78 -25.38
N GLY A 161 -24.87 2.72 -26.19
CA GLY A 161 -24.79 2.11 -27.52
C GLY A 161 -23.90 2.92 -28.48
N VAL A 162 -24.13 4.23 -28.55
CA VAL A 162 -23.42 5.14 -29.48
C VAL A 162 -22.02 5.53 -29.01
N SER A 163 -21.77 5.59 -27.71
CA SER A 163 -20.47 6.03 -27.18
C SER A 163 -19.49 4.89 -26.90
N LEU A 164 -19.98 3.66 -26.69
CA LEU A 164 -19.15 2.54 -26.25
C LEU A 164 -19.32 1.30 -27.14
N VAL A 165 -20.54 0.78 -27.28
CA VAL A 165 -20.76 -0.51 -27.95
C VAL A 165 -20.48 -0.43 -29.46
N ILE A 166 -21.10 0.52 -30.17
CA ILE A 166 -20.95 0.68 -31.61
C ILE A 166 -19.50 1.04 -31.98
N PRO A 167 -18.83 2.04 -31.35
CA PRO A 167 -17.43 2.32 -31.63
C PRO A 167 -16.52 1.12 -31.40
N THR A 168 -16.77 0.36 -30.33
CA THR A 168 -16.02 -0.90 -30.07
C THR A 168 -16.21 -1.88 -31.20
N LEU A 169 -17.44 -2.19 -31.62
CA LEU A 169 -17.67 -3.15 -32.71
C LEU A 169 -17.12 -2.70 -34.07
N LEU A 170 -16.96 -1.39 -34.28
CA LEU A 170 -16.37 -0.84 -35.50
C LEU A 170 -14.83 -0.78 -35.46
N ALA A 171 -14.19 -0.75 -34.29
CA ALA A 171 -12.72 -0.71 -34.18
C ALA A 171 -12.11 -2.03 -33.71
N TRP A 172 -12.91 -2.94 -33.16
CA TRP A 172 -12.50 -4.25 -32.68
C TRP A 172 -12.21 -5.15 -33.87
N ASN A 173 -10.94 -5.48 -34.05
CA ASN A 173 -10.41 -6.28 -35.14
C ASN A 173 -10.47 -7.79 -34.87
N GLU A 174 -10.90 -8.20 -33.68
CA GLU A 174 -11.03 -9.60 -33.33
C GLU A 174 -12.50 -10.09 -33.44
N SER A 175 -12.69 -11.37 -33.16
CA SER A 175 -14.03 -11.97 -33.10
C SER A 175 -14.84 -11.42 -31.93
N ALA A 176 -16.16 -11.34 -32.10
CA ALA A 176 -17.08 -10.86 -31.08
C ALA A 176 -18.40 -11.64 -31.13
N VAL A 177 -18.93 -11.97 -29.96
CA VAL A 177 -20.28 -12.52 -29.77
C VAL A 177 -21.11 -11.47 -29.05
N ILE A 178 -22.22 -11.06 -29.66
CA ILE A 178 -23.01 -9.93 -29.19
C ILE A 178 -24.43 -10.40 -28.88
N TYR A 179 -24.85 -10.22 -27.63
CA TYR A 179 -26.25 -10.36 -27.25
C TYR A 179 -27.01 -9.07 -27.56
N ASP A 180 -27.72 -9.05 -28.69
CA ASP A 180 -28.37 -7.86 -29.24
C ASP A 180 -29.89 -8.02 -29.29
N ILE A 181 -30.56 -7.84 -28.15
CA ILE A 181 -32.04 -7.96 -28.05
C ILE A 181 -32.75 -7.02 -29.04
N LYS A 182 -32.17 -5.86 -29.35
CA LYS A 182 -32.82 -4.83 -30.18
C LYS A 182 -32.44 -4.90 -31.66
N GLY A 183 -31.39 -5.64 -32.02
CA GLY A 183 -30.85 -5.68 -33.38
C GLY A 183 -30.12 -4.41 -33.83
N GLU A 184 -29.95 -3.41 -32.96
CA GLU A 184 -29.34 -2.12 -33.31
C GLU A 184 -27.84 -2.26 -33.61
N ASN A 185 -27.14 -3.16 -32.90
CA ASN A 185 -25.73 -3.38 -33.10
C ASN A 185 -25.49 -4.09 -34.44
N TRP A 186 -26.29 -5.12 -34.74
CA TRP A 186 -26.23 -5.82 -36.03
C TRP A 186 -26.45 -4.83 -37.18
N ALA A 187 -27.56 -4.09 -37.14
CA ALA A 187 -27.95 -3.18 -38.21
C ALA A 187 -26.90 -2.10 -38.49
N LYS A 188 -26.15 -1.65 -37.47
CA LYS A 188 -25.17 -0.57 -37.61
C LYS A 188 -23.74 -1.05 -37.91
N THR A 189 -23.39 -2.28 -37.53
CA THR A 189 -21.96 -2.69 -37.51
C THR A 189 -21.65 -3.90 -38.38
N ALA A 190 -22.61 -4.81 -38.62
CA ALA A 190 -22.34 -6.06 -39.33
C ALA A 190 -21.83 -5.84 -40.76
N GLY A 191 -22.41 -4.86 -41.48
CA GLY A 191 -22.00 -4.50 -42.84
C GLY A 191 -20.56 -3.98 -42.90
N PHE A 192 -20.19 -3.08 -41.99
CA PHE A 192 -18.81 -2.58 -41.89
C PHE A 192 -17.83 -3.71 -41.57
N ARG A 193 -18.15 -4.54 -40.57
CA ARG A 193 -17.29 -5.67 -40.18
C ARG A 193 -17.10 -6.67 -41.33
N SER A 194 -18.15 -6.94 -42.10
CA SER A 194 -18.07 -7.77 -43.31
C SER A 194 -17.13 -7.17 -44.36
N GLN A 195 -17.20 -5.85 -44.58
CA GLN A 195 -16.26 -5.15 -45.48
C GLN A 195 -14.80 -5.18 -45.00
N GLN A 196 -14.57 -5.29 -43.68
CA GLN A 196 -13.24 -5.50 -43.11
C GLN A 196 -12.77 -6.97 -43.17
N GLY A 197 -13.54 -7.86 -43.81
CA GLY A 197 -13.18 -9.27 -44.00
C GLY A 197 -13.69 -10.21 -42.91
N HIS A 198 -14.51 -9.74 -41.96
CA HIS A 198 -15.10 -10.63 -40.96
C HIS A 198 -16.28 -11.42 -41.53
N ILE A 199 -16.42 -12.67 -41.08
CA ILE A 199 -17.62 -13.47 -41.32
C ILE A 199 -18.65 -13.12 -40.24
N CYS A 200 -19.78 -12.54 -40.64
CA CYS A 200 -20.82 -12.07 -39.73
C CYS A 200 -22.03 -13.00 -39.76
N PHE A 201 -22.41 -13.56 -38.61
CA PHE A 201 -23.62 -14.39 -38.44
C PHE A 201 -24.63 -13.68 -37.52
N ARG A 202 -25.92 -13.76 -37.88
CA ARG A 202 -27.03 -13.28 -37.04
C ARG A 202 -27.93 -14.44 -36.69
N PHE A 203 -27.88 -14.89 -35.44
CA PHE A 203 -28.81 -15.90 -34.94
C PHE A 203 -30.05 -15.23 -34.36
N CYS A 204 -31.20 -15.38 -35.03
CA CYS A 204 -32.49 -14.84 -34.60
C CYS A 204 -33.58 -15.93 -34.76
N PRO A 205 -33.78 -16.81 -33.77
CA PRO A 205 -34.62 -18.00 -33.94
C PRO A 205 -36.11 -17.70 -34.12
N VAL A 206 -36.57 -16.49 -33.76
CA VAL A 206 -37.96 -16.06 -33.89
C VAL A 206 -38.29 -15.49 -35.27
N GLU A 207 -37.28 -15.10 -36.04
CA GLU A 207 -37.45 -14.46 -37.35
C GLU A 207 -37.39 -15.51 -38.46
N GLN A 208 -38.51 -15.74 -39.14
CA GLN A 208 -38.67 -16.90 -40.03
C GLN A 208 -37.83 -16.82 -41.32
N SER A 209 -37.55 -15.61 -41.81
CA SER A 209 -36.99 -15.40 -43.15
C SER A 209 -35.50 -15.02 -43.15
N TYR A 210 -34.95 -14.57 -42.03
CA TYR A 210 -33.62 -13.99 -41.96
C TYR A 210 -32.87 -14.43 -40.70
N GLY A 211 -31.79 -15.18 -40.88
CA GLY A 211 -30.90 -15.55 -39.79
C GLY A 211 -30.06 -16.78 -40.10
N SER A 212 -28.89 -16.83 -39.48
CA SER A 212 -28.08 -18.03 -39.37
C SER A 212 -28.79 -19.06 -38.49
N ARG A 213 -28.58 -20.35 -38.78
CA ARG A 213 -29.14 -21.46 -38.00
C ARG A 213 -28.04 -22.06 -37.14
N PHE A 214 -28.36 -22.46 -35.93
CA PHE A 214 -27.44 -23.13 -35.02
C PHE A 214 -28.16 -24.33 -34.40
N ASN A 215 -27.49 -25.48 -34.42
CA ASN A 215 -27.97 -26.70 -33.77
C ASN A 215 -27.00 -27.08 -32.65
N PRO A 216 -27.32 -26.82 -31.37
CA PRO A 216 -26.43 -27.16 -30.27
C PRO A 216 -26.19 -28.67 -30.16
N LEU A 217 -27.12 -29.51 -30.61
CA LEU A 217 -26.95 -30.98 -30.59
C LEU A 217 -25.88 -31.46 -31.58
N ALA A 218 -25.59 -30.68 -32.63
CA ALA A 218 -24.51 -31.02 -33.56
C ALA A 218 -23.12 -30.84 -32.94
N GLU A 219 -23.01 -30.09 -31.83
CA GLU A 219 -21.75 -29.89 -31.10
C GLU A 219 -21.49 -30.98 -30.05
N VAL A 220 -22.43 -31.91 -29.82
CA VAL A 220 -22.26 -33.03 -28.89
C VAL A 220 -21.33 -34.06 -29.52
N ARG A 221 -20.15 -34.27 -28.92
CA ARG A 221 -19.07 -35.09 -29.49
C ARG A 221 -19.01 -36.47 -28.86
N LEU A 222 -19.99 -37.30 -29.18
CA LEU A 222 -20.01 -38.70 -28.74
C LEU A 222 -18.86 -39.49 -29.39
N PHE A 223 -18.23 -40.37 -28.60
CA PHE A 223 -17.21 -41.33 -29.03
C PHE A 223 -15.93 -40.69 -29.57
N THR A 224 -15.52 -39.55 -29.00
CA THR A 224 -14.24 -38.89 -29.31
C THR A 224 -13.35 -38.83 -28.06
N ASP A 225 -12.04 -38.60 -28.23
CA ASP A 225 -11.11 -38.43 -27.09
C ASP A 225 -11.46 -37.24 -26.16
N ARG A 226 -12.44 -36.42 -26.54
CA ARG A 226 -12.96 -35.28 -25.78
C ARG A 226 -14.46 -35.42 -25.48
N ASP A 227 -14.95 -36.64 -25.31
CA ASP A 227 -16.30 -36.93 -24.81
C ASP A 227 -16.41 -36.36 -23.38
N VAL A 228 -17.19 -35.29 -23.18
CA VAL A 228 -17.49 -34.67 -21.88
C VAL A 228 -18.99 -34.47 -21.74
#